data_AF-A0A6L9SEE5-F1
#
_entry.id   AF-A0A6L9SEE5-F1
#
_cell.length_a   1.000
_cell.length_b   1.000
_cell.length_c   1.000
_cell.angle_alpha   90.00
_cell.angle_beta   90.00
_cell.angle_gamma   90.00
#
_symmetry.space_group_name_H-M   'P 1'
#
loop_
_entity.id
_entity.type
_entity.pdbx_description
1 polymer ?
#
loop_
_entity_poly.entity_id
_entity_poly.type
_entity_poly.pdbx_seq_one_letter_code
_entity_poly.pdbx_strand_id
1 'polypeptide(L)'
;MHVSDGGRDLCVEPDLYAEPLAYPGTPARADGLLVDGRFTEVEPAELEPALRRFRVAGLGERRPVIAVGSNASPGQLWRKLRGKAGGRLVLPITLVEVVGVVAGVSAHVSRPGYLPATPVVAPGRRSTFPAIWLDAQQLPVMDATEPNYDRVPLPTAACEPVAAEVGAAVTCPFEVYATRHGHLVDPSGSPLPVRPQPQLLSGLLAESPALRELAGPAPGVFVAVMRADPAARSRARQIFHDERRVRRGAVYRA
;
A
#
# COMPACT_ATOMS: atom_id res chain seq x y z
N MET A 1 -3.58 3.77 33.32
CA MET A 1 -2.67 3.75 32.17
C MET A 1 -3.38 4.47 31.04
N HIS A 2 -2.95 5.68 30.69
CA HIS A 2 -3.63 6.54 29.72
C HIS A 2 -3.40 5.99 28.31
N VAL A 3 -4.43 5.40 27.71
CA VAL A 3 -4.56 5.42 26.26
C VAL A 3 -4.70 6.90 25.92
N SER A 4 -3.71 7.50 25.27
CA SER A 4 -3.81 8.88 24.82
C SER A 4 -5.07 9.01 23.96
N ASP A 5 -5.86 10.06 24.19
CA ASP A 5 -7.09 10.34 23.43
C ASP A 5 -6.79 10.74 21.96
N GLY A 6 -5.53 10.63 21.53
CA GLY A 6 -4.97 11.05 20.23
C GLY A 6 -5.22 10.07 19.07
N GLY A 7 -6.21 9.19 19.17
CA GLY A 7 -6.57 8.32 18.06
C GLY A 7 -7.16 9.14 16.90
N ARG A 8 -6.79 8.79 15.67
CA ARG A 8 -7.26 9.45 14.45
C ARG A 8 -8.59 8.82 14.04
N ASP A 9 -9.64 9.64 13.91
CA ASP A 9 -10.90 9.21 13.28
C ASP A 9 -10.70 9.15 11.76
N LEU A 10 -11.00 8.00 11.17
CA LEU A 10 -10.73 7.70 9.77
C LEU A 10 -11.93 7.96 8.86
N CYS A 11 -13.09 8.29 9.45
CA CYS A 11 -14.27 8.70 8.67
C CYS A 11 -14.02 9.99 7.89
N VAL A 12 -13.07 10.83 8.34
CA VAL A 12 -12.70 12.10 7.70
C VAL A 12 -11.52 11.98 6.72
N GLU A 13 -10.84 10.83 6.66
CA GLU A 13 -9.80 10.63 5.65
C GLU A 13 -10.41 10.55 4.24
N PRO A 14 -9.70 10.94 3.17
CA PRO A 14 -10.23 10.89 1.81
C PRO A 14 -10.57 9.46 1.39
N ASP A 15 -11.68 9.28 0.68
CA ASP A 15 -12.00 8.00 0.05
C ASP A 15 -11.25 7.90 -1.29
N LEU A 16 -10.19 7.10 -1.36
CA LEU A 16 -9.36 6.99 -2.56
C LEU A 16 -10.12 6.48 -3.80
N TYR A 17 -11.29 5.85 -3.63
CA TYR A 17 -12.15 5.49 -4.76
C TYR A 17 -12.92 6.70 -5.31
N ALA A 18 -13.32 7.62 -4.45
CA ALA A 18 -14.01 8.87 -4.82
C ALA A 18 -13.02 9.99 -5.18
N GLU A 19 -11.93 10.10 -4.43
CA GLU A 19 -10.88 11.14 -4.45
C GLU A 19 -9.50 10.53 -4.81
N PRO A 20 -9.32 10.05 -6.05
CA PRO A 20 -8.15 9.26 -6.47
C PRO A 20 -6.85 10.07 -6.45
N LEU A 21 -6.93 11.40 -6.56
CA LEU A 21 -5.76 12.27 -6.45
C LEU A 21 -5.18 12.32 -5.03
N ALA A 22 -5.92 11.86 -4.02
CA ALA A 22 -5.42 11.73 -2.65
C ALA A 22 -4.58 10.46 -2.43
N TYR A 23 -4.47 9.56 -3.42
CA TYR A 23 -3.63 8.37 -3.31
C TYR A 23 -2.17 8.76 -2.98
N PRO A 24 -1.47 8.03 -2.07
CA PRO A 24 -1.85 6.78 -1.41
C PRO A 24 -2.70 6.91 -0.14
N GLY A 25 -3.16 8.12 0.22
CA GLY A 25 -3.78 8.41 1.51
C GLY A 25 -2.74 8.71 2.59
N THR A 26 -3.18 8.75 3.85
CA THR A 26 -2.32 9.09 4.99
C THR A 26 -1.76 7.82 5.62
N PRO A 27 -0.45 7.52 5.49
CA PRO A 27 0.12 6.31 6.07
C PRO A 27 0.16 6.34 7.60
N ALA A 28 0.10 5.17 8.23
CA ALA A 28 0.49 4.99 9.62
C ALA A 28 1.97 5.38 9.79
N ARG A 29 2.30 6.10 10.87
CA ARG A 29 3.64 6.63 11.17
C ARG A 29 4.17 6.16 12.52
N ALA A 30 3.43 5.28 13.17
CA ALA A 30 3.74 4.69 14.46
C ALA A 30 3.05 3.34 14.52
N ASP A 31 3.49 2.53 15.47
CA ASP A 31 2.81 1.30 15.83
C ASP A 31 1.43 1.63 16.42
N GLY A 32 0.46 0.78 16.15
CA GLY A 32 -0.88 1.05 16.61
C GLY A 32 -1.90 -0.01 16.23
N LEU A 33 -3.12 0.27 16.66
CA LEU A 33 -4.26 -0.60 16.47
C LEU A 33 -5.36 0.15 15.73
N LEU A 34 -5.73 -0.36 14.56
CA LEU A 34 -6.93 0.04 13.87
C LEU A 34 -8.10 -0.75 14.46
N VAL A 35 -8.99 -0.04 15.16
CA VAL A 35 -10.23 -0.60 15.70
C VAL A 35 -11.41 0.10 15.05
N ASP A 36 -12.12 -0.62 14.19
CA ASP A 36 -13.16 -0.08 13.32
C ASP A 36 -12.67 1.18 12.59
N GLY A 37 -13.34 2.31 12.75
CA GLY A 37 -13.01 3.58 12.09
C GLY A 37 -11.94 4.42 12.80
N ARG A 38 -11.22 3.89 13.79
CA ARG A 38 -10.24 4.66 14.57
C ARG A 38 -8.89 3.96 14.63
N PHE A 39 -7.84 4.69 14.27
CA PHE A 39 -6.46 4.24 14.49
C PHE A 39 -5.89 4.91 15.73
N THR A 40 -5.46 4.10 16.70
CA THR A 40 -4.83 4.58 17.93
C THR A 40 -3.38 4.12 17.93
N GLU A 41 -2.46 5.04 18.21
CA GLU A 41 -1.05 4.71 18.41
C GLU A 41 -0.91 3.96 19.73
N VAL A 42 -0.18 2.86 19.72
CA VAL A 42 -0.05 1.94 20.84
C VAL A 42 1.40 1.52 20.95
N GLU A 43 1.94 1.55 22.16
CA GLU A 43 3.28 1.03 22.42
C GLU A 43 3.36 -0.45 22.02
N PRO A 44 4.46 -0.93 21.43
CA PRO A 44 4.59 -2.30 20.94
C PRO A 44 4.21 -3.36 21.97
N ALA A 45 4.61 -3.17 23.23
CA ALA A 45 4.32 -4.06 24.35
C ALA A 45 2.82 -4.18 24.69
N GLU A 46 2.01 -3.18 24.31
CA GLU A 46 0.57 -3.12 24.57
C GLU A 46 -0.28 -3.76 23.44
N LEU A 47 0.32 -4.10 22.30
CA LEU A 47 -0.40 -4.72 21.18
C LEU A 47 -1.00 -6.08 21.55
N GLU A 48 -0.20 -6.98 22.13
CA GLU A 48 -0.63 -8.31 22.56
C GLU A 48 -1.72 -8.25 23.67
N PRO A 49 -1.53 -7.49 24.76
CA PRO A 49 -2.60 -7.23 25.74
C PRO A 49 -3.89 -6.67 25.11
N ALA A 50 -3.79 -5.73 24.17
CA ALA A 50 -4.95 -5.15 23.50
C ALA A 50 -5.70 -6.20 22.68
N LEU A 51 -4.99 -7.03 21.89
CA LEU A 51 -5.60 -8.11 21.10
C LEU A 51 -6.35 -9.12 21.98
N ARG A 52 -5.77 -9.50 23.13
CA ARG A 52 -6.44 -10.38 24.10
C ARG A 52 -7.70 -9.74 24.68
N ARG A 53 -7.67 -8.43 24.98
CA ARG A 53 -8.85 -7.69 25.46
C ARG A 53 -9.98 -7.69 24.43
N PHE A 54 -9.65 -7.57 23.15
CA PHE A 54 -10.63 -7.68 22.07
C PHE A 54 -11.05 -9.12 21.76
N ARG A 55 -10.41 -10.12 22.38
CA ARG A 55 -10.64 -11.55 22.16
C ARG A 55 -10.48 -11.95 20.69
N VAL A 56 -9.43 -11.41 20.06
CA VAL A 56 -9.04 -11.73 18.68
C VAL A 56 -7.68 -12.42 18.65
N ALA A 57 -7.33 -12.99 17.48
CA ALA A 57 -6.04 -13.65 17.27
C ALA A 57 -4.84 -12.74 17.61
N GLY A 58 -3.82 -13.30 18.27
CA GLY A 58 -2.57 -12.61 18.61
C GLY A 58 -1.69 -12.32 17.39
N LEU A 59 -0.56 -11.62 17.57
CA LEU A 59 0.35 -11.29 16.47
C LEU A 59 0.96 -12.54 15.84
N GLY A 60 1.33 -13.54 16.65
CA GLY A 60 1.93 -14.80 16.17
C GLY A 60 0.98 -15.69 15.35
N GLU A 61 -0.32 -15.40 15.36
CA GLU A 61 -1.35 -16.09 14.58
C GLU A 61 -1.74 -15.32 13.30
N ARG A 62 -1.15 -14.14 13.09
CA ARG A 62 -1.44 -13.25 11.97
C ARG A 62 -0.35 -13.33 10.90
N ARG A 63 -0.70 -12.93 9.69
CA ARG A 63 0.24 -12.76 8.57
C ARG A 63 0.65 -11.30 8.46
N PRO A 64 1.95 -10.97 8.63
CA PRO A 64 2.42 -9.61 8.47
C PRO A 64 2.64 -9.29 6.98
N VAL A 65 1.96 -8.26 6.50
CA VAL A 65 2.07 -7.80 5.11
C VAL A 65 2.60 -6.37 5.06
N ILE A 66 3.73 -6.16 4.41
CA ILE A 66 4.34 -4.84 4.17
C ILE A 66 3.48 -4.03 3.21
N ALA A 67 3.19 -2.79 3.60
CA ALA A 67 2.35 -1.88 2.86
C ALA A 67 3.16 -0.71 2.27
N VAL A 68 3.45 -0.80 0.97
CA VAL A 68 4.22 0.22 0.22
C VAL A 68 3.35 1.29 -0.47
N GLY A 69 2.03 1.18 -0.34
CA GLY A 69 1.03 1.98 -1.05
C GLY A 69 -0.17 2.31 -0.17
N SER A 70 -1.37 2.32 -0.75
CA SER A 70 -2.59 2.68 0.00
C SER A 70 -2.91 1.79 1.19
N ASN A 71 -2.36 0.56 1.24
CA ASN A 71 -2.50 -0.31 2.41
C ASN A 71 -1.73 0.22 3.64
N ALA A 72 -0.88 1.24 3.47
CA ALA A 72 -0.23 1.93 4.57
C ALA A 72 -1.21 2.85 5.30
N SER A 73 -2.33 3.23 4.67
CA SER A 73 -3.33 4.15 5.23
C SER A 73 -4.38 3.39 6.04
N PRO A 74 -4.51 3.67 7.36
CA PRO A 74 -5.56 3.09 8.18
C PRO A 74 -6.96 3.37 7.63
N GLY A 75 -7.25 4.57 7.11
CA GLY A 75 -8.55 4.88 6.54
C GLY A 75 -8.87 4.09 5.27
N GLN A 76 -7.86 3.74 4.48
CA GLN A 76 -8.06 2.83 3.35
C GLN A 76 -8.28 1.38 3.82
N LEU A 77 -7.50 0.91 4.80
CA LEU A 77 -7.67 -0.42 5.39
C LEU A 77 -9.06 -0.60 5.98
N TRP A 78 -9.55 0.38 6.74
CA TRP A 78 -10.90 0.37 7.29
C TRP A 78 -11.95 0.26 6.19
N ARG A 79 -11.88 1.07 5.12
CA ARG A 79 -12.81 1.01 3.99
C ARG A 79 -12.81 -0.36 3.31
N LYS A 80 -11.63 -0.97 3.15
CA LYS A 80 -11.50 -2.28 2.51
C LYS A 80 -12.13 -3.38 3.35
N LEU A 81 -11.92 -3.37 4.67
CA LEU A 81 -12.24 -4.48 5.58
C LEU A 81 -13.57 -4.33 6.34
N ARG A 82 -14.08 -3.10 6.54
CA ARG A 82 -15.30 -2.86 7.33
C ARG A 82 -16.48 -3.68 6.81
N GLY A 83 -17.14 -4.40 7.71
CA GLY A 83 -18.31 -5.23 7.40
C GLY A 83 -18.02 -6.47 6.55
N LYS A 84 -16.76 -6.81 6.26
CA LYS A 84 -16.39 -7.94 5.40
C LYS A 84 -15.64 -9.06 6.12
N ALA A 85 -14.91 -8.75 7.19
CA ALA A 85 -14.12 -9.74 7.93
C ALA A 85 -14.90 -10.47 9.05
N GLY A 86 -16.19 -10.19 9.22
CA GLY A 86 -17.00 -10.71 10.32
C GLY A 86 -16.66 -10.06 11.67
N GLY A 87 -17.68 -9.62 12.40
CA GLY A 87 -17.46 -8.96 13.70
C GLY A 87 -16.75 -7.60 13.61
N ARG A 88 -16.08 -7.24 14.71
CA ARG A 88 -15.39 -5.97 14.89
C ARG A 88 -14.05 -5.96 14.16
N LEU A 89 -13.71 -4.89 13.45
CA LEU A 89 -12.39 -4.79 12.83
C LEU A 89 -11.36 -4.45 13.91
N VAL A 90 -10.38 -5.34 14.11
CA VAL A 90 -9.21 -5.12 14.95
C VAL A 90 -7.98 -5.53 14.14
N LEU A 91 -7.15 -4.56 13.78
CA LEU A 91 -6.01 -4.75 12.88
C LEU A 91 -4.76 -4.05 13.45
N PRO A 92 -3.77 -4.81 13.94
CA PRO A 92 -2.47 -4.24 14.30
C PRO A 92 -1.73 -3.74 13.07
N ILE A 93 -1.06 -2.61 13.24
CA ILE A 93 -0.18 -2.01 12.25
C ILE A 93 1.13 -1.64 12.96
N THR A 94 2.26 -2.12 12.47
CA THR A 94 3.57 -1.86 13.07
C THR A 94 4.55 -1.33 12.03
N LEU A 95 5.56 -0.57 12.42
CA LEU A 95 6.62 -0.11 11.54
C LEU A 95 7.71 -1.18 11.42
N VAL A 96 8.16 -1.38 10.19
CA VAL A 96 9.21 -2.35 9.84
C VAL A 96 10.22 -1.64 8.94
N GLU A 97 11.50 -1.71 9.31
CA GLU A 97 12.60 -1.36 8.42
C GLU A 97 12.82 -2.51 7.42
N VAL A 98 12.78 -2.18 6.13
CA VAL A 98 12.98 -3.14 5.05
C VAL A 98 14.22 -2.75 4.25
N VAL A 99 15.16 -3.68 4.15
CA VAL A 99 16.39 -3.55 3.38
C VAL A 99 16.17 -4.07 1.96
N GLY A 100 16.69 -3.36 0.96
CA GLY A 100 16.66 -3.81 -0.42
C GLY A 100 15.36 -3.53 -1.17
N VAL A 101 14.39 -2.82 -0.54
CA VAL A 101 13.10 -2.50 -1.14
C VAL A 101 12.76 -1.01 -0.97
N VAL A 102 12.20 -0.42 -2.02
CA VAL A 102 11.59 0.92 -2.00
C VAL A 102 10.19 0.86 -2.60
N ALA A 103 9.37 1.88 -2.35
CA ALA A 103 8.08 2.05 -3.00
C ALA A 103 8.25 2.72 -4.37
N GLY A 104 7.86 2.03 -5.44
CA GLY A 104 7.79 2.57 -6.79
C GLY A 104 6.35 2.66 -7.31
N VAL A 105 6.18 3.24 -8.49
CA VAL A 105 4.87 3.36 -9.15
C VAL A 105 4.63 2.16 -10.05
N SER A 106 3.51 1.47 -9.89
CA SER A 106 3.11 0.35 -10.76
C SER A 106 2.75 0.84 -12.17
N ALA A 107 3.11 0.07 -13.19
CA ALA A 107 2.83 0.36 -14.59
C ALA A 107 1.39 -0.02 -15.01
N HIS A 108 0.40 0.35 -14.20
CA HIS A 108 -1.01 0.27 -14.57
C HIS A 108 -1.79 1.43 -13.97
N VAL A 109 -2.96 1.71 -14.56
CA VAL A 109 -3.91 2.67 -14.02
C VAL A 109 -4.98 1.92 -13.25
N SER A 110 -5.22 2.30 -12.01
CA SER A 110 -6.29 1.72 -11.18
C SER A 110 -7.68 2.06 -11.73
N ARG A 111 -8.71 1.31 -11.31
CA ARG A 111 -10.09 1.60 -11.71
C ARG A 111 -10.54 3.04 -11.37
N PRO A 112 -10.18 3.62 -10.19
CA PRO A 112 -10.50 5.02 -9.90
C PRO A 112 -9.71 6.06 -10.71
N GLY A 113 -8.62 5.68 -11.38
CA GLY A 113 -7.85 6.53 -12.26
C GLY A 113 -6.46 6.95 -11.76
N TYR A 114 -6.07 6.59 -10.53
CA TYR A 114 -4.71 6.86 -10.01
C TYR A 114 -3.70 5.79 -10.43
N LEU A 115 -2.40 6.11 -10.34
CA LEU A 115 -1.30 5.17 -10.52
C LEU A 115 -0.86 4.60 -9.15
N PRO A 116 -1.09 3.31 -8.87
CA PRO A 116 -0.82 2.73 -7.57
C PRO A 116 0.66 2.42 -7.36
N ALA A 117 1.03 2.10 -6.12
CA ALA A 117 2.39 1.76 -5.74
C ALA A 117 2.68 0.27 -5.94
N THR A 118 3.95 -0.09 -5.98
CA THR A 118 4.45 -1.47 -5.97
C THR A 118 5.82 -1.50 -5.28
N PRO A 119 6.21 -2.60 -4.62
CA PRO A 119 7.59 -2.78 -4.19
C PRO A 119 8.51 -2.80 -5.40
N VAL A 120 9.70 -2.21 -5.25
CA VAL A 120 10.79 -2.27 -6.24
C VAL A 120 12.08 -2.65 -5.53
N VAL A 121 12.81 -3.60 -6.11
CA VAL A 121 14.12 -4.02 -5.62
C VAL A 121 15.11 -2.87 -5.76
N ALA A 122 15.75 -2.51 -4.66
CA ALA A 122 16.71 -1.43 -4.54
C ALA A 122 17.83 -1.84 -3.55
N PRO A 123 18.84 -2.61 -4.01
CA PRO A 123 19.86 -3.17 -3.13
C PRO A 123 20.54 -2.10 -2.26
N GLY A 124 20.75 -2.42 -0.98
CA GLY A 124 21.40 -1.53 -0.01
C GLY A 124 20.54 -0.35 0.48
N ARG A 125 19.35 -0.13 -0.08
CA ARG A 125 18.43 0.90 0.42
C ARG A 125 17.64 0.40 1.61
N ARG A 126 17.52 1.22 2.64
CA ARG A 126 16.66 1.00 3.80
C ARG A 126 15.42 1.89 3.69
N SER A 127 14.25 1.31 3.92
CA SER A 127 12.97 2.00 3.89
C SER A 127 12.10 1.53 5.05
N THR A 128 11.45 2.44 5.75
CA THR A 128 10.46 2.09 6.78
C THR A 128 9.07 2.01 6.17
N PHE A 129 8.38 0.89 6.37
CA PHE A 129 7.00 0.69 5.92
C PHE A 129 6.11 0.23 7.06
N PRO A 130 4.81 0.55 7.03
CA PRO A 130 3.84 -0.15 7.87
C PRO A 130 3.71 -1.61 7.42
N ALA A 131 3.69 -2.52 8.38
CA ALA A 131 3.24 -3.90 8.26
C ALA A 131 1.84 -4.01 8.86
N ILE A 132 0.90 -4.55 8.10
CA ILE A 132 -0.45 -4.86 8.56
C ILE A 132 -0.53 -6.34 8.97
N TRP A 133 -1.14 -6.63 10.12
CA TRP A 133 -1.17 -7.98 10.69
C TRP A 133 -2.53 -8.62 10.49
N LEU A 134 -2.70 -9.33 9.38
CA LEU A 134 -3.98 -9.87 8.95
C LEU A 134 -4.22 -11.26 9.58
N ASP A 135 -5.35 -11.43 10.24
CA ASP A 135 -5.79 -12.77 10.66
C ASP A 135 -6.39 -13.59 9.50
N ALA A 136 -6.76 -14.84 9.80
CA ALA A 136 -7.30 -15.77 8.81
C ALA A 136 -8.59 -15.30 8.13
N GLN A 137 -9.37 -14.41 8.74
CA GLN A 137 -10.60 -13.87 8.15
C GLN A 137 -10.33 -12.60 7.33
N GLN A 138 -9.36 -11.79 7.77
CA GLN A 138 -8.99 -10.53 7.12
C GLN A 138 -8.16 -10.74 5.84
N LEU A 139 -7.27 -11.73 5.83
CA LEU A 139 -6.33 -11.95 4.73
C LEU A 139 -7.03 -12.22 3.37
N PRO A 140 -8.03 -13.12 3.26
CA PRO A 140 -8.71 -13.35 1.98
C PRO A 140 -9.50 -12.12 1.49
N VAL A 141 -10.06 -11.33 2.41
CA VAL A 141 -10.74 -10.08 2.08
C VAL A 141 -9.75 -9.09 1.50
N MET A 142 -8.55 -8.98 2.09
CA MET A 142 -7.50 -8.11 1.58
C MET A 142 -7.03 -8.56 0.20
N ASP A 143 -6.75 -9.85 0.01
CA ASP A 143 -6.33 -10.44 -1.27
C ASP A 143 -7.35 -10.14 -2.38
N ALA A 144 -8.65 -10.25 -2.09
CA ALA A 144 -9.71 -9.92 -3.04
C ALA A 144 -9.73 -8.45 -3.48
N THR A 145 -9.16 -7.53 -2.69
CA THR A 145 -9.02 -6.11 -3.08
C THR A 145 -7.83 -5.82 -3.98
N GLU A 146 -6.94 -6.80 -4.19
CA GLU A 146 -5.65 -6.61 -4.89
C GLU A 146 -5.54 -7.46 -6.19
N PRO A 147 -6.52 -7.43 -7.11
CA PRO A 147 -6.54 -8.32 -8.28
C PRO A 147 -5.38 -8.10 -9.28
N ASN A 148 -4.69 -6.96 -9.19
CA ASN A 148 -3.53 -6.60 -10.03
C ASN A 148 -2.18 -6.95 -9.39
N TYR A 149 -2.21 -7.66 -8.25
CA TYR A 149 -1.04 -7.96 -7.45
C TYR A 149 -1.01 -9.45 -7.09
N ASP A 150 0.20 -9.94 -6.88
CA ASP A 150 0.46 -11.22 -6.24
C ASP A 150 1.03 -10.93 -4.85
N ARG A 151 0.50 -11.61 -3.83
CA ARG A 151 1.11 -11.58 -2.49
C ARG A 151 2.30 -12.53 -2.49
N VAL A 152 3.50 -11.98 -2.29
CA VAL A 152 4.77 -12.72 -2.34
C VAL A 152 5.54 -12.55 -1.03
N PRO A 153 6.31 -13.56 -0.60
CA PRO A 153 7.16 -13.42 0.57
C PRO A 153 8.29 -12.42 0.33
N LEU A 154 8.69 -11.71 1.37
CA LEU A 154 9.93 -10.98 1.47
C LEU A 154 10.94 -11.82 2.26
N PRO A 155 12.25 -11.74 1.95
CA PRO A 155 13.27 -12.36 2.79
C PRO A 155 13.15 -11.84 4.23
N THR A 156 12.95 -12.72 5.21
CA THR A 156 12.81 -12.33 6.61
C THR A 156 14.03 -11.55 7.10
N ALA A 157 15.23 -11.95 6.68
CA ALA A 157 16.48 -11.24 7.00
C ALA A 157 16.57 -9.81 6.43
N ALA A 158 15.67 -9.44 5.52
CA ALA A 158 15.56 -8.09 4.97
C ALA A 158 14.48 -7.26 5.68
N CYS A 159 13.76 -7.83 6.65
CA CYS A 159 12.66 -7.17 7.35
C CYS A 159 12.95 -7.16 8.85
N GLU A 160 13.23 -5.97 9.38
CA GLU A 160 13.55 -5.75 10.78
C GLU A 160 12.41 -4.94 11.42
N PRO A 161 11.56 -5.55 12.26
CA PRO A 161 10.60 -4.79 13.05
C PRO A 161 11.30 -3.72 13.86
N VAL A 162 10.77 -2.50 13.87
CA VAL A 162 11.37 -1.39 14.63
C VAL A 162 11.32 -1.67 16.13
N ALA A 163 10.28 -2.38 16.58
CA ALA A 163 10.13 -2.85 17.96
C ALA A 163 10.51 -4.32 18.13
N ALA A 164 11.33 -4.61 19.15
CA ALA A 164 11.84 -5.95 19.41
C ALA A 164 10.75 -6.96 19.82
N GLU A 165 9.74 -6.52 20.56
CA GLU A 165 8.61 -7.33 21.02
C GLU A 165 7.77 -7.86 19.84
N VAL A 166 7.61 -7.02 18.81
CA VAL A 166 6.95 -7.40 17.56
C VAL A 166 7.80 -8.44 16.83
N GLY A 167 9.13 -8.25 16.81
CA GLY A 167 10.07 -9.23 16.24
C GLY A 167 9.96 -10.61 16.85
N ALA A 168 9.77 -10.72 18.16
CA ALA A 168 9.57 -11.99 18.84
C ALA A 168 8.26 -12.72 18.44
N ALA A 169 7.27 -11.98 17.93
CA ALA A 169 5.99 -12.54 17.49
C ALA A 169 5.98 -12.99 16.01
N VAL A 170 6.99 -12.64 15.21
CA VAL A 170 7.07 -13.01 13.80
C VAL A 170 7.41 -14.50 13.67
N THR A 171 6.38 -15.33 13.46
CA THR A 171 6.52 -16.79 13.26
C THR A 171 6.55 -17.21 11.78
N CYS A 172 6.25 -16.28 10.88
CA CYS A 172 6.18 -16.50 9.43
C CYS A 172 6.86 -15.34 8.67
N PRO A 173 7.25 -15.54 7.40
CA PRO A 173 7.85 -14.46 6.61
C PRO A 173 6.91 -13.27 6.45
N PHE A 174 7.50 -12.07 6.37
CA PHE A 174 6.78 -10.90 5.86
C PHE A 174 6.39 -11.12 4.41
N GLU A 175 5.25 -10.58 4.00
CA GLU A 175 4.80 -10.63 2.62
C GLU A 175 4.55 -9.23 2.07
N VAL A 176 4.42 -9.10 0.75
CA VAL A 176 4.10 -7.83 0.09
C VAL A 176 3.24 -8.10 -1.14
N TYR A 177 2.35 -7.16 -1.46
CA TYR A 177 1.63 -7.18 -2.74
C TYR A 177 2.53 -6.61 -3.84
N ALA A 178 3.04 -7.48 -4.71
CA ALA A 178 3.86 -7.13 -5.87
C ALA A 178 3.01 -7.06 -7.13
N THR A 179 3.12 -5.99 -7.91
CA THR A 179 2.25 -5.80 -9.07
C THR A 179 2.59 -6.74 -10.23
N ARG A 180 1.54 -7.21 -10.91
CA ARG A 180 1.65 -8.01 -12.16
C ARG A 180 2.12 -7.20 -13.37
N HIS A 181 2.20 -5.88 -13.24
CA HIS A 181 2.37 -4.96 -14.37
C HIS A 181 3.80 -4.44 -14.55
N GLY A 182 4.70 -4.70 -13.61
CA GLY A 182 5.98 -3.99 -13.52
C GLY A 182 5.83 -2.59 -12.92
N HIS A 183 6.93 -1.85 -12.85
CA HIS A 183 6.97 -0.49 -12.33
C HIS A 183 7.40 0.51 -13.42
N LEU A 184 6.98 1.77 -13.24
CA LEU A 184 7.39 2.86 -14.09
C LEU A 184 8.80 3.32 -13.76
N VAL A 185 9.55 3.71 -14.79
CA VAL A 185 10.87 4.30 -14.69
C VAL A 185 10.91 5.69 -15.33
N ASP A 186 11.83 6.52 -14.86
CA ASP A 186 12.18 7.79 -15.47
C ASP A 186 13.04 7.59 -16.75
N PRO A 187 13.38 8.67 -17.49
CA PRO A 187 14.24 8.56 -18.67
C PRO A 187 15.65 8.00 -18.40
N SER A 188 16.15 8.08 -17.17
CA SER A 188 17.43 7.47 -16.78
C SER A 188 17.31 5.95 -16.55
N GLY A 189 16.09 5.42 -16.54
CA GLY A 189 15.80 4.03 -16.20
C GLY A 189 15.66 3.77 -14.71
N SER A 190 15.67 4.80 -13.86
CA SER A 190 15.49 4.67 -12.43
C SER A 190 14.00 4.53 -12.07
N PRO A 191 13.63 3.71 -11.06
CA PRO A 191 12.24 3.57 -10.65
C PRO A 191 11.60 4.92 -10.27
N LEU A 192 10.41 5.20 -10.77
CA LEU A 192 9.65 6.36 -10.35
C LEU A 192 9.21 6.18 -8.89
N PRO A 193 9.56 7.11 -7.98
CA PRO A 193 9.15 7.02 -6.59
C PRO A 193 7.67 7.40 -6.43
N VAL A 194 7.02 6.78 -5.44
CA VAL A 194 5.68 7.20 -5.01
C VAL A 194 5.74 8.62 -4.46
N ARG A 195 4.84 9.47 -4.94
CA ARG A 195 4.67 10.88 -4.54
C ARG A 195 3.19 11.27 -4.69
N PRO A 196 2.76 12.46 -4.24
CA PRO A 196 1.38 12.91 -4.45
C PRO A 196 0.96 12.79 -5.92
N GLN A 197 -0.23 12.22 -6.19
CA GLN A 197 -0.69 11.93 -7.56
C GLN A 197 -0.66 13.15 -8.50
N PRO A 198 -1.06 14.37 -8.07
CA PRO A 198 -0.99 15.53 -8.96
C PRO A 198 0.43 15.80 -9.47
N GLN A 199 1.45 15.59 -8.63
CA GLN A 199 2.85 15.80 -9.02
C GLN A 199 3.34 14.69 -9.95
N LEU A 200 3.00 13.42 -9.64
CA LEU A 200 3.35 12.27 -10.48
C LEU A 200 2.75 12.39 -11.88
N LEU A 201 1.44 12.67 -11.96
CA LEU A 201 0.70 12.74 -13.21
C LEU A 201 1.14 13.94 -14.04
N SER A 202 1.34 15.12 -13.44
CA SER A 202 1.86 16.29 -14.16
C SER A 202 3.22 16.01 -14.79
N GLY A 203 4.13 15.32 -14.07
CA GLY A 203 5.44 14.94 -14.62
C GLY A 203 5.31 13.97 -15.81
N LEU A 204 4.51 12.90 -15.66
CA LEU A 204 4.29 11.93 -16.74
C LEU A 204 3.64 12.58 -17.98
N LEU A 205 2.63 13.44 -17.78
CA LEU A 205 1.95 14.14 -18.86
C LEU A 205 2.87 15.16 -19.55
N ALA A 206 3.81 15.78 -18.82
CA ALA A 206 4.79 16.68 -19.40
C ALA A 206 5.78 15.95 -20.32
N GLU A 207 6.14 14.70 -19.99
CA GLU A 207 7.13 13.92 -20.73
C GLU A 207 6.54 12.95 -21.78
N SER A 208 5.23 12.70 -21.76
CA SER A 208 4.55 11.79 -22.69
C SER A 208 3.50 12.53 -23.53
N PRO A 209 3.83 12.91 -24.78
CA PRO A 209 2.86 13.50 -25.70
C PRO A 209 1.66 12.58 -25.96
N ALA A 210 1.90 11.27 -26.11
CA ALA A 210 0.84 10.29 -26.38
C ALA A 210 -0.12 10.14 -25.19
N LEU A 211 0.39 10.14 -23.94
CA LEU A 211 -0.47 10.08 -22.76
C LEU A 211 -1.27 11.38 -22.60
N ARG A 212 -0.68 12.52 -22.94
CA ARG A 212 -1.35 13.82 -22.91
C ARG A 212 -2.47 13.91 -23.96
N GLU A 213 -2.23 13.38 -25.16
CA GLU A 213 -3.25 13.29 -26.21
C GLU A 213 -4.43 12.41 -25.76
N LEU A 214 -4.14 11.26 -25.13
CA LEU A 214 -5.15 10.34 -24.64
C LEU A 214 -6.00 10.92 -23.50
N ALA A 215 -5.37 11.65 -22.57
CA ALA A 215 -5.95 11.88 -21.23
C ALA A 215 -5.96 13.36 -20.81
N GLY A 216 -5.57 14.27 -21.71
CA GLY A 216 -5.45 15.70 -21.45
C GLY A 216 -4.21 16.09 -20.64
N PRO A 217 -3.96 17.41 -20.46
CA PRO A 217 -2.74 17.92 -19.84
C PRO A 217 -2.76 17.97 -18.31
N ALA A 218 -3.92 17.81 -17.69
CA ALA A 218 -4.09 18.02 -16.25
C ALA A 218 -4.37 16.71 -15.50
N PRO A 219 -3.83 16.51 -14.28
CA PRO A 219 -4.07 15.31 -13.48
C PRO A 219 -5.55 14.96 -13.26
N GLY A 220 -6.40 15.97 -13.05
CA GLY A 220 -7.84 15.76 -12.86
C GLY A 220 -8.55 15.22 -14.11
N VAL A 221 -8.14 15.71 -15.29
CA VAL A 221 -8.67 15.23 -16.58
C VAL A 221 -8.19 13.80 -16.83
N PHE A 222 -6.90 13.53 -16.56
CA PHE A 222 -6.35 12.18 -16.65
C PHE A 222 -7.18 11.20 -15.82
N VAL A 223 -7.39 11.52 -14.54
CA VAL A 223 -8.19 10.69 -13.63
C VAL A 223 -9.61 10.49 -14.18
N ALA A 224 -10.27 11.55 -14.65
CA ALA A 224 -11.65 11.48 -15.13
C ALA A 224 -11.77 10.55 -16.35
N VAL A 225 -10.86 10.69 -17.33
CA VAL A 225 -10.79 9.82 -18.51
C VAL A 225 -10.53 8.37 -18.10
N MET A 226 -9.52 8.15 -17.27
CA MET A 226 -9.13 6.80 -16.84
C MET A 226 -10.20 6.12 -16.00
N ARG A 227 -10.97 6.87 -15.21
CA ARG A 227 -12.10 6.35 -14.45
C ARG A 227 -13.25 5.94 -15.37
N ALA A 228 -13.57 6.79 -16.35
CA ALA A 228 -14.71 6.60 -17.24
C ALA A 228 -14.51 5.45 -18.23
N ASP A 229 -13.29 5.24 -18.74
CA ASP A 229 -13.05 4.31 -19.85
C ASP A 229 -11.98 3.23 -19.55
N PRO A 230 -12.39 1.95 -19.45
CA PRO A 230 -11.45 0.82 -19.38
C PRO A 230 -10.50 0.71 -20.58
N ALA A 231 -10.94 1.10 -21.78
CA ALA A 231 -10.09 1.07 -22.98
C ALA A 231 -8.99 2.14 -22.88
N ALA A 232 -9.30 3.35 -22.40
CA ALA A 232 -8.30 4.36 -22.08
C ALA A 232 -7.25 3.87 -21.07
N ARG A 233 -7.65 3.18 -19.99
CA ARG A 233 -6.68 2.58 -19.05
C ARG A 233 -5.76 1.56 -19.72
N SER A 234 -6.33 0.74 -20.60
CA SER A 234 -5.59 -0.26 -21.37
C SER A 234 -4.63 0.40 -22.35
N ARG A 235 -5.06 1.49 -23.01
CA ARG A 235 -4.21 2.27 -23.91
C ARG A 235 -3.10 3.01 -23.17
N ALA A 236 -3.36 3.60 -22.01
CA ALA A 236 -2.34 4.24 -21.17
C ALA A 236 -1.25 3.24 -20.77
N ARG A 237 -1.64 2.02 -20.38
CA ARG A 237 -0.69 0.94 -20.11
C ARG A 237 0.15 0.58 -21.35
N GLN A 238 -0.46 0.52 -22.53
CA GLN A 238 0.27 0.29 -23.77
C GLN A 238 1.26 1.42 -24.05
N ILE A 239 0.87 2.68 -23.85
CA ILE A 239 1.75 3.85 -24.02
C ILE A 239 2.97 3.74 -23.09
N PHE A 240 2.80 3.33 -21.83
CA PHE A 240 3.95 3.12 -20.93
C PHE A 240 4.95 2.11 -21.49
N HIS A 241 4.47 1.05 -22.15
CA HIS A 241 5.32 0.06 -22.80
C HIS A 241 5.96 0.59 -24.09
N ASP A 242 5.18 1.25 -24.95
CA ASP A 242 5.65 1.84 -26.22
C ASP A 242 6.77 2.86 -25.97
N GLU A 243 6.64 3.66 -24.91
CA GLU A 243 7.63 4.64 -24.48
C GLU A 243 8.77 4.05 -23.63
N ARG A 244 8.85 2.72 -23.49
CA ARG A 244 9.89 2.00 -22.74
C ARG A 244 10.02 2.42 -21.26
N ARG A 245 8.93 2.94 -20.69
CA ARG A 245 8.83 3.38 -19.28
C ARG A 245 8.57 2.24 -18.30
N VAL A 246 8.45 1.00 -18.76
CA VAL A 246 8.16 -0.14 -17.87
C VAL A 246 9.41 -0.98 -17.63
N ARG A 247 9.66 -1.34 -16.37
CA ARG A 247 10.58 -2.40 -15.98
C ARG A 247 9.85 -3.43 -15.12
N ARG A 248 10.19 -4.71 -15.32
CA ARG A 248 9.73 -5.79 -14.46
C ARG A 248 10.83 -6.07 -13.44
N GLY A 249 10.51 -5.90 -12.16
CA GLY A 249 11.38 -6.36 -11.10
C GLY A 249 11.12 -7.84 -10.81
N ALA A 250 12.18 -8.58 -10.49
CA ALA A 250 12.04 -9.84 -9.77
C ALA A 250 11.81 -9.50 -8.29
N VAL A 251 10.59 -9.04 -7.94
CA VAL A 251 10.24 -8.92 -6.51
C VAL A 251 9.99 -10.34 -6.02
N TYR A 252 11.08 -10.94 -5.54
CA TYR A 252 11.20 -12.23 -4.85
C TYR A 252 10.23 -13.30 -5.36
N ARG A 253 10.49 -13.78 -6.59
CA ARG A 253 10.07 -15.13 -6.95
C ARG A 253 10.84 -16.08 -6.02
N ALA A 254 10.11 -16.90 -5.27
CA ALA A 254 10.69 -18.05 -4.58
C ALA A 254 11.40 -18.97 -5.58
#